data_AF-A0A1H7UBJ3-F1
#
_entry.id   AF-A0A1H7UBJ3-F1
#
_cell.length_a   1.000
_cell.length_b   1.000
_cell.length_c   1.000
_cell.angle_alpha   90.00
_cell.angle_beta   90.00
_cell.angle_gamma   90.00
#
_symmetry.space_group_name_H-M   'P 1'
#
loop_
_entity.id
_entity.type
_entity.pdbx_description
1 polymer ?
#
loop_
_entity_poly.entity_id
_entity_poly.type
_entity_poly.pdbx_seq_one_letter_code
_entity_poly.pdbx_strand_id
1 'polypeptide(L)'
;MLEKKVVQYLSSLADHKRSEIKSLQFTIDAISENKIESAKYFGLDHILTRNSSPRVKGILKPVEVFDPESKLDHKISYALYNLGNGFKEDILEVLQQEQPKADARKLEQAVAVRLSYLLKNDFIDATKIRGRYEYALKTMEVMQ
;
A
#
# COMPACT_ATOMS: atom_id res chain seq x y z
N MET A 1 24.75 -18.72 21.57
CA MET A 1 24.43 -17.92 20.34
C MET A 1 23.06 -18.25 19.74
N LEU A 2 22.56 -19.48 19.89
CA LEU A 2 21.21 -19.84 19.47
C LEU A 2 20.13 -19.21 20.37
N GLU A 3 20.36 -19.15 21.68
CA GLU A 3 19.39 -18.60 22.64
C GLU A 3 19.05 -17.13 22.35
N LYS A 4 20.02 -16.31 21.93
CA LYS A 4 19.78 -14.92 21.55
C LYS A 4 18.86 -14.80 20.33
N LYS A 5 19.00 -15.68 19.34
CA LYS A 5 18.13 -15.72 18.16
C LYS A 5 16.72 -16.20 18.51
N VAL A 6 16.62 -17.19 19.40
CA VAL A 6 15.34 -17.68 19.92
C VAL A 6 14.62 -16.58 20.69
N VAL A 7 15.31 -15.86 21.56
CA VAL A 7 14.75 -14.71 22.30
C VAL A 7 14.29 -13.62 21.35
N GLN A 8 15.10 -13.27 20.33
CA GLN A 8 14.72 -12.25 19.35
C GLN A 8 13.47 -12.66 18.55
N TYR A 9 13.40 -13.91 18.11
CA TYR A 9 12.23 -14.43 17.41
C TYR A 9 10.98 -14.40 18.30
N LEU A 10 11.09 -14.87 19.54
CA LEU A 10 9.97 -14.87 20.50
C LEU A 10 9.50 -13.45 20.84
N SER A 11 10.43 -12.48 20.98
CA SER A 11 10.08 -11.08 21.18
C SER A 11 9.35 -10.50 19.97
N SER A 12 9.87 -10.70 18.75
CA SER A 12 9.20 -10.23 17.53
C SER A 12 7.82 -10.88 17.34
N LEU A 13 7.70 -12.17 17.68
CA LEU A 13 6.41 -12.88 17.66
C LEU A 13 5.44 -12.29 18.68
N ALA A 14 5.91 -12.00 19.91
CA ALA A 14 5.10 -11.39 20.94
C ALA A 14 4.60 -9.99 20.55
N ASP A 15 5.46 -9.18 19.92
CA ASP A 15 5.09 -7.84 19.44
C ASP A 15 4.08 -7.92 18.28
N HIS A 16 4.26 -8.88 17.37
CA HIS A 16 3.29 -9.14 16.30
C HIS A 16 1.92 -9.60 16.86
N LYS A 17 1.91 -10.48 17.87
CA LYS A 17 0.65 -10.88 18.51
C LYS A 17 -0.03 -9.73 19.25
N ARG A 18 0.75 -8.82 19.86
CA ARG A 18 0.20 -7.60 20.48
C ARG A 18 -0.42 -6.65 19.46
N SER A 19 0.19 -6.50 18.28
CA SER A 19 -0.39 -5.66 17.23
C SER A 19 -1.67 -6.27 16.65
N GLU A 20 -1.72 -7.60 16.46
CA GLU A 20 -2.95 -8.30 16.09
C GLU A 20 -4.08 -8.08 17.11
N ILE A 21 -3.79 -8.25 18.41
CA ILE A 21 -4.76 -8.00 19.49
C ILE A 21 -5.24 -6.55 19.47
N LYS A 22 -4.34 -5.59 19.28
CA LYS A 22 -4.68 -4.17 19.23
C LYS A 22 -5.62 -3.86 18.06
N SER A 23 -5.37 -4.41 16.88
CA SER A 23 -6.24 -4.27 15.71
C SER A 23 -7.61 -4.90 15.92
N LEU A 24 -7.67 -6.07 16.58
CA LEU A 24 -8.93 -6.68 16.98
C LEU A 24 -9.70 -5.80 17.97
N GLN A 25 -9.01 -5.19 18.95
CA GLN A 25 -9.64 -4.29 19.91
C GLN A 25 -10.21 -3.05 19.22
N PHE A 26 -9.45 -2.40 18.33
CA PHE A 26 -9.97 -1.28 17.52
C PHE A 26 -11.21 -1.68 16.70
N THR A 27 -11.22 -2.90 16.17
CA THR A 27 -12.37 -3.42 15.42
C THR A 27 -13.57 -3.63 16.34
N ILE A 28 -13.37 -4.19 17.54
CA ILE A 28 -14.41 -4.36 18.54
C ILE A 28 -14.95 -3.00 18.98
N ASP A 29 -14.09 -2.03 19.24
CA ASP A 29 -14.48 -0.68 19.67
C ASP A 29 -15.28 0.02 18.56
N ALA A 30 -14.83 -0.07 17.31
CA ALA A 30 -15.55 0.47 16.15
C ALA A 30 -16.94 -0.19 15.94
N ILE A 31 -17.05 -1.51 16.18
CA ILE A 31 -18.33 -2.24 16.13
C ILE A 31 -19.23 -1.87 17.32
N SER A 32 -18.64 -1.62 18.50
CA SER A 32 -19.38 -1.35 19.73
C SER A 32 -19.88 0.09 19.81
N GLU A 33 -19.12 1.05 19.28
CA GLU A 33 -19.46 2.49 19.32
C GLU A 33 -20.37 2.94 18.17
N ASN A 34 -20.51 2.19 17.07
CA ASN A 34 -21.32 2.57 15.93
C ASN A 34 -22.24 1.46 15.42
N LYS A 35 -23.54 1.78 15.33
CA LYS A 35 -24.55 1.00 14.59
C LYS A 35 -24.07 0.77 13.15
N ILE A 36 -23.72 -0.49 12.87
CA ILE A 36 -23.60 -1.17 11.57
C ILE A 36 -23.79 -0.25 10.35
N GLU A 37 -22.69 0.07 9.67
CA GLU A 37 -22.65 0.05 8.20
C GLU A 37 -21.33 -0.55 7.70
N SER A 38 -21.47 -1.73 7.08
CA SER A 38 -20.51 -2.39 6.16
C SER A 38 -19.27 -3.10 6.72
N ALA A 39 -19.50 -4.09 7.58
CA ALA A 39 -18.64 -5.26 7.63
C ALA A 39 -18.83 -6.10 6.34
N LYS A 40 -17.84 -6.15 5.43
CA LYS A 40 -17.72 -7.26 4.45
C LYS A 40 -16.28 -7.71 4.20
N TYR A 41 -15.95 -8.78 4.93
CA TYR A 41 -15.25 -10.03 4.55
C TYR A 41 -13.89 -9.97 3.83
N PHE A 42 -12.87 -10.30 4.61
CA PHE A 42 -11.71 -11.08 4.19
C PHE A 42 -12.14 -12.50 3.78
N GLY A 43 -11.66 -12.99 2.64
CA GLY A 43 -11.82 -14.39 2.25
C GLY A 43 -11.19 -14.71 0.89
N LEU A 44 -10.06 -15.40 0.94
CA LEU A 44 -9.59 -16.42 -0.02
C LEU A 44 -10.11 -16.36 -1.46
N ASP A 45 -9.24 -16.00 -2.41
CA ASP A 45 -9.29 -16.53 -3.78
C ASP A 45 -7.89 -16.64 -4.39
N HIS A 46 -7.22 -17.74 -4.06
CA HIS A 46 -6.37 -18.42 -5.03
C HIS A 46 -7.30 -19.08 -6.04
N ILE A 47 -7.34 -18.63 -7.29
CA ILE A 47 -7.53 -19.50 -8.47
C ILE A 47 -7.08 -18.74 -9.73
N LEU A 48 -6.15 -19.39 -10.41
CA LEU A 48 -5.68 -19.13 -11.76
C LEU A 48 -6.88 -19.00 -12.73
N THR A 49 -7.20 -17.79 -13.18
CA THR A 49 -7.83 -17.62 -14.50
C THR A 49 -7.41 -16.30 -15.14
N ARG A 50 -6.75 -16.42 -16.29
CA ARG A 50 -6.72 -15.38 -17.34
C ARG A 50 -8.17 -15.18 -17.77
N ASN A 51 -8.87 -14.24 -17.17
CA ASN A 51 -10.10 -13.69 -17.69
C ASN A 51 -10.16 -12.24 -17.23
N SER A 52 -10.20 -11.32 -18.20
CA SER A 52 -10.39 -9.90 -18.01
C SER A 52 -11.71 -9.66 -17.29
N SER A 53 -11.67 -9.59 -15.96
CA SER A 53 -12.81 -9.21 -15.13
C SER A 53 -13.12 -7.71 -15.32
N PRO A 54 -14.37 -7.28 -15.12
CA PRO A 54 -14.74 -5.88 -15.24
C PRO A 54 -13.90 -5.08 -14.25
N ARG A 55 -13.24 -4.02 -14.74
CA ARG A 55 -12.35 -3.16 -13.95
C ARG A 55 -13.14 -2.62 -12.76
N VAL A 56 -12.88 -3.20 -11.58
CA VAL A 56 -13.24 -2.56 -10.32
C VAL A 56 -12.42 -1.26 -10.31
N LYS A 57 -13.10 -0.13 -10.51
CA LYS A 57 -12.54 1.20 -10.25
C LYS A 57 -12.19 1.23 -8.77
N GLY A 58 -10.95 0.92 -8.45
CA GLY A 58 -10.47 0.94 -7.07
C GLY A 58 -9.75 2.25 -6.85
N ILE A 59 -9.97 2.86 -5.70
CA ILE A 59 -9.10 3.92 -5.20
C ILE A 59 -7.93 3.21 -4.52
N LEU A 60 -6.69 3.62 -4.82
CA LEU A 60 -5.54 3.10 -4.09
C LEU A 60 -5.60 3.61 -2.66
N LYS A 61 -5.76 2.71 -1.69
CA LYS A 61 -5.83 3.10 -0.29
C LYS A 61 -4.47 3.60 0.19
N PRO A 62 -4.41 4.68 0.98
CA PRO A 62 -3.16 5.15 1.59
C PRO A 62 -2.54 4.04 2.45
N VAL A 63 -1.21 3.95 2.43
CA VAL A 63 -0.44 2.99 3.21
C VAL A 63 0.53 3.77 4.10
N GLU A 64 0.39 3.63 5.41
CA GLU A 64 1.18 4.41 6.38
C GLU A 64 2.51 3.75 6.75
N VAL A 65 2.61 2.43 6.60
CA VAL A 65 3.78 1.64 7.03
C VAL A 65 4.36 0.90 5.84
N PHE A 66 5.68 1.05 5.65
CA PHE A 66 6.39 0.33 4.59
C PHE A 66 6.47 -1.17 4.88
N ASP A 67 6.08 -1.98 3.90
CA ASP A 67 6.28 -3.42 3.92
C ASP A 67 7.14 -3.85 2.71
N PRO A 68 8.37 -4.34 2.93
CA PRO A 68 9.26 -4.84 1.88
C PRO A 68 8.68 -5.98 1.03
N GLU A 69 7.80 -6.80 1.60
CA GLU A 69 7.22 -7.97 0.94
C GLU A 69 5.90 -7.65 0.25
N SER A 70 5.39 -6.43 0.45
CA SER A 70 4.14 -5.98 -0.17
C SER A 70 4.27 -5.78 -1.68
N LYS A 71 3.12 -5.78 -2.36
CA LYS A 71 3.03 -5.47 -3.79
C LYS A 71 3.50 -4.05 -4.07
N LEU A 72 4.03 -3.84 -5.27
CA LEU A 72 4.52 -2.53 -5.71
C LEU A 72 3.45 -1.42 -5.58
N ASP A 73 2.17 -1.74 -5.74
CA ASP A 73 1.05 -0.81 -5.56
C ASP A 73 1.01 -0.23 -4.15
N HIS A 74 1.18 -1.08 -3.14
CA HIS A 74 1.18 -0.65 -1.74
C HIS A 74 2.43 0.16 -1.42
N LYS A 75 3.57 -0.20 -2.01
CA LYS A 75 4.81 0.57 -1.91
C LYS A 75 4.67 1.95 -2.54
N ILE A 76 4.09 2.04 -3.74
CA ILE A 76 3.78 3.32 -4.41
C ILE A 76 2.78 4.12 -3.57
N SER A 77 1.76 3.46 -2.99
CA SER A 77 0.81 4.10 -2.09
C SER A 77 1.50 4.69 -0.85
N TYR A 78 2.42 3.95 -0.24
CA TYR A 78 3.24 4.43 0.88
C TYR A 78 4.07 5.65 0.50
N ALA A 79 4.74 5.59 -0.66
CA ALA A 79 5.52 6.72 -1.15
C ALA A 79 4.64 7.96 -1.37
N LEU A 80 3.47 7.80 -2.02
CA LEU A 80 2.53 8.89 -2.25
C LEU A 80 1.85 9.39 -0.97
N TYR A 81 1.65 8.53 0.04
CA TYR A 81 1.14 8.94 1.34
C TYR A 81 2.13 9.85 2.07
N ASN A 82 3.42 9.51 2.05
CA ASN A 82 4.46 10.32 2.68
C ASN A 82 4.77 11.63 1.92
N LEU A 83 4.67 11.60 0.58
CA LEU A 83 4.94 12.77 -0.25
C LEU A 83 3.72 13.70 -0.37
N GLY A 84 2.50 13.16 -0.27
CA GLY A 84 1.25 13.81 -0.67
C GLY A 84 1.11 13.88 -2.19
N ASN A 85 2.08 14.53 -2.84
CA ASN A 85 2.22 14.65 -4.28
C ASN A 85 3.70 14.56 -4.67
N GLY A 86 4.01 13.87 -5.76
CA GLY A 86 5.40 13.70 -6.18
C GLY A 86 5.57 13.24 -7.61
N PHE A 87 6.71 13.58 -8.20
CA PHE A 87 7.14 13.04 -9.48
C PHE A 87 7.61 11.59 -9.31
N LYS A 88 7.76 10.89 -10.44
CA LYS A 88 8.29 9.51 -10.45
C LYS A 88 9.63 9.42 -9.71
N GLU A 89 10.48 10.43 -9.87
CA GLU A 89 11.80 10.49 -9.23
C GLU A 89 11.68 10.56 -7.70
N ASP A 90 10.76 11.35 -7.17
CA ASP A 90 10.52 11.48 -5.72
C ASP A 90 10.00 10.15 -5.13
N ILE A 91 9.07 9.49 -5.85
CA ILE A 91 8.55 8.18 -5.47
C ILE A 91 9.69 7.14 -5.42
N LEU A 92 10.57 7.17 -6.41
CA LEU A 92 11.72 6.25 -6.46
C LEU A 92 12.70 6.51 -5.31
N GLU A 93 12.93 7.76 -4.95
CA GLU A 93 13.81 8.11 -3.84
C GLU A 93 13.27 7.52 -2.52
N VAL A 94 11.99 7.70 -2.21
CA VAL A 94 11.36 7.12 -1.00
C VAL A 94 11.50 5.59 -1.00
N LEU A 95 11.23 4.94 -2.13
CA LEU A 95 11.33 3.48 -2.22
C LEU A 95 12.77 2.96 -2.10
N GLN A 96 13.75 3.70 -2.60
CA GLN A 96 15.16 3.35 -2.49
C GLN A 96 15.70 3.58 -1.08
N GLN A 97 15.22 4.59 -0.37
CA GLN A 97 15.55 4.82 1.05
C GLN A 97 15.11 3.63 1.92
N GLU A 98 13.91 3.10 1.66
CA GLU A 98 13.39 1.92 2.38
C GLU A 98 14.03 0.60 1.91
N GLN A 99 14.48 0.52 0.65
CA GLN A 99 15.10 -0.68 0.07
C GLN A 99 16.43 -0.36 -0.64
N PRO A 100 17.50 0.01 0.09
CA PRO A 100 18.77 0.47 -0.51
C PRO A 100 19.53 -0.63 -1.27
N LYS A 101 19.16 -1.90 -1.06
CA LYS A 101 19.74 -3.06 -1.76
C LYS A 101 19.01 -3.41 -3.06
N ALA A 102 17.90 -2.74 -3.37
CA ALA A 102 17.15 -3.00 -4.59
C ALA A 102 17.90 -2.49 -5.83
N ASP A 103 17.75 -3.18 -6.96
CA ASP A 103 18.32 -2.75 -8.24
C ASP A 103 17.54 -1.53 -8.76
N ALA A 104 18.19 -0.36 -8.73
CA ALA A 104 17.58 0.92 -9.08
C ALA A 104 16.99 0.93 -10.50
N ARG A 105 17.63 0.28 -11.48
CA ARG A 105 17.13 0.26 -12.87
C ARG A 105 15.87 -0.58 -12.99
N LYS A 106 15.85 -1.74 -12.32
CA LYS A 106 14.66 -2.61 -12.31
C LYS A 106 13.50 -1.95 -11.57
N LEU A 107 13.79 -1.28 -10.45
CA LEU A 107 12.79 -0.56 -9.67
C LEU A 107 12.20 0.59 -10.48
N GLU A 108 13.02 1.40 -11.15
CA GLU A 108 12.56 2.48 -12.02
C GLU A 108 11.61 1.98 -13.11
N GLN A 109 12.01 0.93 -13.85
CA GLN A 109 11.17 0.39 -14.92
C GLN A 109 9.85 -0.16 -14.36
N ALA A 110 9.89 -0.87 -13.23
CA ALA A 110 8.70 -1.42 -12.60
C ALA A 110 7.75 -0.31 -12.13
N VAL A 111 8.27 0.74 -11.48
CA VAL A 111 7.48 1.89 -11.01
C VAL A 111 6.87 2.65 -12.18
N ALA A 112 7.62 2.91 -13.26
CA ALA A 112 7.09 3.60 -14.44
C ALA A 112 5.92 2.86 -15.11
N VAL A 113 6.06 1.53 -15.28
CA VAL A 113 4.99 0.69 -15.81
C VAL A 113 3.79 0.69 -14.86
N ARG A 114 4.04 0.63 -13.55
CA ARG A 114 2.96 0.55 -12.58
C ARG A 114 2.20 1.86 -12.38
N LEU A 115 2.88 3.00 -12.36
CA LEU A 115 2.24 4.32 -12.33
C LEU A 115 1.33 4.51 -13.56
N SER A 116 1.81 4.09 -14.75
CA SER A 116 0.99 4.13 -15.97
C SER A 116 -0.28 3.27 -15.85
N TYR A 117 -0.16 2.08 -15.24
CA TYR A 117 -1.30 1.22 -14.97
C TYR A 117 -2.27 1.84 -13.96
N LEU A 118 -1.76 2.34 -12.83
CA LEU A 118 -2.59 2.92 -11.76
C LEU A 118 -3.36 4.15 -12.27
N LEU A 119 -2.69 5.03 -13.02
CA LEU A 119 -3.32 6.19 -13.65
C LEU A 119 -4.38 5.78 -14.68
N LYS A 120 -4.06 4.84 -15.59
CA LYS A 120 -5.00 4.37 -16.62
C LYS A 120 -6.27 3.72 -16.05
N ASN A 121 -6.20 3.20 -14.83
CA ASN A 121 -7.30 2.55 -14.15
C ASN A 121 -7.88 3.39 -13.00
N ASP A 122 -7.54 4.68 -12.93
CA ASP A 122 -8.17 5.65 -12.04
C ASP A 122 -7.91 5.37 -10.53
N PHE A 123 -6.80 4.70 -10.21
CA PHE A 123 -6.37 4.40 -8.84
C PHE A 123 -5.65 5.56 -8.15
N ILE A 124 -5.00 6.43 -8.94
CA ILE A 124 -4.22 7.59 -8.52
C ILE A 124 -4.51 8.75 -9.48
N ASP A 125 -4.29 9.97 -9.03
CA ASP A 125 -4.39 11.16 -9.87
C ASP A 125 -3.01 11.58 -10.37
N ALA A 126 -2.97 12.27 -11.51
CA ALA A 126 -1.74 12.86 -12.02
C ALA A 126 -1.99 14.22 -12.68
N THR A 127 -1.16 15.20 -12.33
CA THR A 127 -1.18 16.55 -12.91
C THR A 127 0.05 16.77 -13.78
N LYS A 128 -0.13 17.25 -15.00
CA LYS A 128 0.99 17.51 -15.92
C LYS A 128 1.61 18.87 -15.63
N ILE A 129 2.82 18.88 -15.07
CA ILE A 129 3.58 20.08 -14.73
C ILE A 129 4.88 20.10 -15.53
N ARG A 130 5.05 21.12 -16.38
CA ARG A 130 6.28 21.34 -17.19
C ARG A 130 6.76 20.10 -17.95
N GLY A 131 5.82 19.36 -18.54
CA GLY A 131 6.11 18.15 -19.32
C GLY A 131 6.30 16.87 -18.50
N ARG A 132 6.23 16.94 -17.17
CA ARG A 132 6.28 15.78 -16.25
C ARG A 132 4.92 15.55 -15.59
N TYR A 133 4.69 14.34 -15.09
CA TYR A 133 3.50 14.02 -14.31
C TYR A 133 3.87 14.03 -12.82
N GLU A 134 3.16 14.85 -12.06
CA GLU A 134 3.13 14.80 -10.62
C GLU A 134 1.95 13.92 -10.20
N TYR A 135 2.21 12.87 -9.42
CA TYR A 135 1.24 11.87 -9.02
C TYR A 135 0.78 12.11 -7.58
N ALA A 136 -0.49 11.81 -7.30
CA ALA A 136 -1.06 11.90 -5.96
C ALA A 136 -2.05 10.76 -5.69
N LEU A 137 -2.27 10.44 -4.42
CA LEU A 137 -3.37 9.53 -4.06
C LEU A 137 -4.70 10.20 -4.38
N LYS A 138 -5.61 9.41 -4.94
CA LYS A 138 -6.96 9.89 -5.25
C LYS A 138 -7.74 10.07 -3.95
N THR A 139 -8.16 11.31 -3.68
CA THR A 139 -8.99 11.60 -2.50
C THR A 139 -10.43 11.21 -2.83
N MET A 140 -11.13 10.52 -1.92
CA MET A 140 -12.57 10.30 -2.07
C MET A 140 -13.29 11.64 -1.98
N GLU A 141 -13.60 12.25 -3.12
CA GLU A 141 -14.59 13.33 -3.15
C GLU A 141 -15.96 12.71 -2.83
N VAL A 142 -16.47 13.04 -1.65
CA VAL A 142 -17.87 12.83 -1.28
C VAL A 142 -18.68 13.76 -2.18
N MET A 143 -19.30 13.23 -3.23
CA MET A 143 -20.33 13.96 -3.98
C MET A 143 -21.49 14.25 -3.01
N GLN A 144 -21.70 15.52 -2.71
CA GLN A 144 -22.86 16.05 -2.00
C GLN A 144 -24.14 15.94 -2.84
#